data_AF-A0A7X6VIU6-F1
#
_entry.id   AF-A0A7X6VIU6-F1
#
_cell.length_a   1.000
_cell.length_b   1.000
_cell.length_c   1.000
_cell.angle_alpha   90.00
_cell.angle_beta   90.00
_cell.angle_gamma   90.00
#
_symmetry.space_group_name_H-M   'P 1'
#
loop_
_entity.id
_entity.type
_entity.pdbx_description
1 polymer ?
#
loop_
_entity_poly.entity_id
_entity_poly.type
_entity_poly.pdbx_seq_one_letter_code
_entity_poly.pdbx_strand_id
1 'polypeptide(L)'
;MRDFLKSDIASRVIALAIAIILWIYVVILLDPPIDIVFNDIPVLYTNTVDLTKEGYVLTNEKTETVSVKVRGSRTMLAKINKSEISAFADLNGYFQTGTITVPISVGLPIGELSIIEKKPYGVNVTIDKIISQSFPVTVEITGTPEPGFEVYESIASQRIIELKGPSELIASIEKAVVSIDVTGVSDDIMVTRPLVFYNTNQNVVSSRHLTSVPETIEIRSEVLQRKTDLVKAKLTDDNGGFVANVIPSNQITVLGKPNVLEQINFVDTNPISLSGITSDTKVVAKLDLPKGIVGLGNISEVTVEIKHKTGD
;
A
#
# COMPACT_ATOMS: atom_id res chain seq x y z
N MET A 1 32.51 74.09 -46.64
CA MET A 1 32.19 72.64 -46.56
C MET A 1 33.24 71.71 -47.19
N ARG A 2 34.26 72.21 -47.91
CA ARG A 2 35.29 71.39 -48.59
C ARG A 2 36.61 71.20 -47.83
N ASP A 3 36.90 72.00 -46.81
CA ASP A 3 38.19 71.95 -46.10
C ASP A 3 38.18 71.10 -44.82
N PHE A 4 37.03 70.57 -44.42
CA PHE A 4 36.95 69.60 -43.30
C PHE A 4 37.41 68.20 -43.72
N LEU A 5 37.52 67.92 -45.02
CA LEU A 5 37.91 66.62 -45.59
C LEU A 5 39.43 66.43 -45.76
N LYS A 6 40.25 67.41 -45.37
CA LYS A 6 41.73 67.36 -45.50
C LYS A 6 42.48 67.21 -44.18
N SER A 7 41.79 67.04 -43.04
CA SER A 7 42.46 66.73 -41.77
C SER A 7 42.53 65.22 -41.56
N ASP A 8 43.67 64.73 -41.04
CA ASP A 8 43.86 63.31 -40.66
C ASP A 8 42.78 62.80 -39.70
N ILE A 9 42.11 63.71 -38.99
CA ILE A 9 41.05 63.39 -38.04
C ILE A 9 39.74 63.07 -38.78
N ALA A 10 39.41 63.78 -39.86
CA ALA A 10 38.16 63.54 -40.60
C ALA A 10 38.15 62.19 -41.34
N SER A 11 39.29 61.78 -41.93
CA SER A 11 39.42 60.47 -42.56
C SER A 11 39.32 59.33 -41.53
N ARG A 12 39.89 59.50 -40.32
CA ARG A 12 39.74 58.55 -39.20
C ARG A 12 38.29 58.42 -38.74
N VAL A 13 37.55 59.53 -38.66
CA VAL A 13 36.13 59.52 -38.26
C VAL A 13 35.25 58.84 -39.32
N ILE A 14 35.48 59.09 -40.60
CA ILE A 14 34.74 58.45 -41.69
C ILE A 14 35.04 56.94 -41.74
N ALA A 15 36.31 56.54 -41.59
CA ALA A 15 36.68 55.14 -41.53
C ALA A 15 36.01 54.42 -40.34
N LEU A 16 35.93 55.08 -39.18
CA LEU A 16 35.20 54.56 -38.03
C LEU A 16 33.69 54.43 -38.30
N ALA A 17 33.08 55.42 -38.94
CA ALA A 17 31.66 55.37 -39.30
C ALA A 17 31.35 54.21 -40.27
N ILE A 18 32.19 54.02 -41.30
CA ILE A 18 32.05 52.89 -42.24
C ILE A 18 32.25 51.55 -41.51
N ALA A 19 33.23 51.46 -40.61
CA ALA A 19 33.45 50.26 -39.81
C ALA A 19 32.23 49.92 -38.93
N ILE A 20 31.59 50.92 -38.30
CA ILE A 20 30.37 50.74 -37.52
C ILE A 20 29.20 50.30 -38.41
N ILE A 21 29.00 50.93 -39.58
CA ILE A 21 27.95 50.54 -40.52
C ILE A 21 28.14 49.11 -41.02
N LEU A 22 29.38 48.73 -41.37
CA LEU A 22 29.71 47.36 -41.78
C LEU A 22 29.51 46.36 -40.64
N TRP A 23 29.89 46.73 -39.41
CA TRP A 23 29.65 45.90 -38.24
C TRP A 23 28.15 45.69 -38.00
N ILE A 24 27.33 46.75 -38.08
CA ILE A 24 25.87 46.68 -38.01
C ILE A 24 25.31 45.80 -39.14
N TYR A 25 25.79 45.96 -40.37
CA TYR A 25 25.36 45.16 -41.53
C TYR A 25 25.59 43.68 -41.28
N VAL A 26 26.79 43.29 -40.86
CA VAL A 26 27.13 41.89 -40.60
C VAL A 26 26.31 41.32 -39.44
N VAL A 27 26.14 42.07 -38.35
CA VAL A 27 25.47 41.57 -37.14
C VAL A 27 23.95 41.51 -37.30
N ILE A 28 23.34 42.46 -38.03
CA ILE A 28 21.88 42.56 -38.15
C ILE A 28 21.35 41.91 -39.42
N LEU A 29 21.99 42.13 -40.57
CA LEU A 29 21.45 41.66 -41.86
C LEU A 29 21.89 40.24 -42.23
N LEU A 30 23.09 39.81 -41.82
CA LEU A 30 23.54 38.44 -42.10
C LEU A 30 23.15 37.43 -41.01
N ASP A 31 22.77 37.89 -39.81
CA ASP A 31 22.35 37.10 -38.63
C ASP A 31 23.02 35.71 -38.55
N PRO A 32 24.36 35.66 -38.38
CA PRO A 32 25.10 34.41 -38.51
C PRO A 32 24.62 33.36 -37.50
N PRO A 33 24.65 32.07 -37.87
CA PRO A 33 24.19 31.02 -36.98
C PRO A 33 25.11 30.92 -35.75
N ILE A 34 24.50 30.93 -34.57
CA ILE A 34 25.16 30.72 -33.28
C ILE A 34 24.67 29.42 -32.65
N ASP A 35 25.45 28.92 -31.68
CA ASP A 35 25.10 27.73 -30.92
C ASP A 35 24.67 28.13 -29.49
N ILE A 36 23.49 27.68 -29.06
CA ILE A 36 23.01 27.84 -27.67
C ILE A 36 22.71 26.47 -27.08
N VAL A 37 23.06 26.29 -25.81
CA VAL A 37 22.78 25.06 -25.06
C VAL A 37 21.59 25.30 -24.14
N PHE A 38 20.58 24.44 -24.27
CA PHE A 38 19.44 24.37 -23.37
C PHE A 38 19.63 23.16 -22.46
N ASN A 39 19.79 23.42 -21.15
CA ASN A 39 20.01 22.37 -20.15
C ASN A 39 18.72 21.98 -19.44
N ASP A 40 18.71 20.80 -18.81
CA ASP A 40 17.65 20.29 -17.93
C ASP A 40 16.26 20.23 -18.58
N ILE A 41 16.20 19.78 -19.83
CA ILE A 41 14.94 19.55 -20.54
C ILE A 41 14.39 18.19 -20.07
N PRO A 42 13.18 18.13 -19.47
CA PRO A 42 12.63 16.87 -18.99
C PRO A 42 12.29 15.95 -20.16
N VAL A 43 12.65 14.67 -20.04
CA VAL A 43 12.32 13.64 -21.03
C VAL A 43 10.94 13.06 -20.71
N LEU A 44 10.02 13.16 -21.68
CA LEU A 44 8.68 12.60 -21.57
C LEU A 44 8.63 11.20 -22.17
N TYR A 45 8.05 10.25 -21.44
CA TYR A 45 7.86 8.89 -21.93
C TYR A 45 6.56 8.79 -22.74
N THR A 46 6.66 8.28 -23.96
CA THR A 46 5.52 8.09 -24.87
C THR A 46 5.20 6.60 -25.00
N ASN A 47 3.98 6.26 -25.44
CA ASN A 47 3.49 4.88 -25.60
C ASN A 47 3.45 4.04 -24.31
N THR A 48 3.36 4.70 -23.15
CA THR A 48 3.19 4.05 -21.83
C THR A 48 1.88 3.28 -21.70
N VAL A 49 0.83 3.72 -22.38
CA VAL A 49 -0.48 3.05 -22.39
C VAL A 49 -0.39 1.71 -23.14
N ASP A 50 0.28 1.68 -24.29
CA ASP A 50 0.46 0.44 -25.06
C ASP A 50 1.41 -0.52 -24.35
N LEU A 51 2.45 -0.02 -23.69
CA LEU A 51 3.28 -0.80 -22.77
C LEU A 51 2.41 -1.49 -21.69
N THR A 52 1.47 -0.76 -21.09
CA THR A 52 0.55 -1.29 -20.07
C THR A 52 -0.41 -2.35 -20.63
N LYS A 53 -0.89 -2.18 -21.87
CA LYS A 53 -1.75 -3.17 -22.54
C LYS A 53 -1.03 -4.49 -22.80
N GLU A 54 0.25 -4.42 -23.16
CA GLU A 54 1.10 -5.61 -23.32
C GLU A 54 1.53 -6.24 -21.99
N GLY A 55 1.07 -5.69 -20.85
CA GLY A 55 1.33 -6.23 -19.52
C GLY A 55 2.68 -5.81 -18.94
N TYR A 56 3.20 -4.66 -19.34
CA TYR A 56 4.44 -4.08 -18.81
C TYR A 56 4.21 -2.68 -18.24
N VAL A 57 5.09 -2.24 -17.34
CA VAL A 57 4.96 -0.93 -16.69
C VAL A 57 6.33 -0.30 -16.47
N LEU A 58 6.39 1.01 -16.67
CA LEU A 58 7.57 1.81 -16.39
C LEU A 58 7.66 2.08 -14.88
N THR A 59 8.75 1.65 -14.23
CA THR A 59 8.96 1.77 -12.78
C THR A 59 9.95 2.86 -12.39
N ASN A 60 10.44 3.68 -13.33
CA ASN A 60 11.33 4.80 -13.03
C ASN A 60 10.72 5.78 -12.01
N GLU A 61 11.46 6.06 -10.93
CA GLU A 61 11.07 7.03 -9.90
C GLU A 61 11.48 8.46 -10.24
N LYS A 62 12.53 8.64 -11.04
CA LYS A 62 13.12 9.95 -11.36
C LYS A 62 12.78 10.39 -12.77
N THR A 63 12.50 11.69 -12.91
CA THR A 63 12.41 12.33 -14.22
C THR A 63 13.82 12.62 -14.71
N GLU A 64 14.17 12.03 -15.84
CA GLU A 64 15.48 12.18 -16.47
C GLU A 64 15.47 13.44 -17.34
N THR A 65 16.63 14.09 -17.46
CA THR A 65 16.78 15.34 -18.22
C THR A 65 17.83 15.22 -19.30
N VAL A 66 17.71 16.05 -20.33
CA VAL A 66 18.65 16.14 -21.44
C VAL A 66 19.09 17.58 -21.69
N SER A 67 20.36 17.75 -22.01
CA SER A 67 20.91 19.00 -22.53
C SER A 67 20.98 18.94 -24.04
N VAL A 68 20.49 19.97 -24.72
CA VAL A 68 20.42 20.03 -26.19
C VAL A 68 21.12 21.29 -26.66
N LYS A 69 22.08 21.13 -27.57
CA LYS A 69 22.76 22.22 -28.26
C LYS A 69 22.10 22.46 -29.61
N VAL A 70 21.56 23.66 -29.79
CA VAL A 70 20.81 24.07 -30.98
C VAL A 70 21.59 25.16 -31.71
N ARG A 71 21.67 25.01 -33.04
CA ARG A 71 22.24 25.99 -33.96
C ARG A 71 21.13 26.67 -34.74
N GLY A 72 21.21 28.00 -34.78
CA GLY A 72 20.25 28.84 -35.50
C GLY A 72 20.68 30.29 -35.51
N SER A 73 19.93 31.13 -36.23
CA SER A 73 20.17 32.57 -36.23
C SER A 73 19.91 33.15 -34.84
N ARG A 74 20.58 34.26 -34.50
CA ARG A 74 20.47 34.88 -33.16
C ARG A 74 19.04 35.31 -32.88
N THR A 75 18.34 35.81 -33.89
CA THR A 75 16.95 36.26 -33.76
C THR A 75 15.97 35.12 -33.53
N MET A 76 16.20 33.94 -34.12
CA MET A 76 15.36 32.75 -33.88
C MET A 76 15.59 32.17 -32.49
N LEU A 77 16.85 31.98 -32.11
CA LEU A 77 17.18 31.41 -30.79
C LEU A 77 16.73 32.30 -29.63
N ALA A 78 16.73 33.63 -29.81
CA ALA A 78 16.22 34.57 -28.82
C ALA A 78 14.70 34.49 -28.60
N LYS A 79 13.95 33.88 -29.53
CA LYS A 79 12.49 33.70 -29.41
C LYS A 79 12.10 32.39 -28.72
N ILE A 80 13.03 31.44 -28.59
CA ILE A 80 12.73 30.11 -28.05
C ILE A 80 12.79 30.14 -26.54
N ASN A 81 11.71 29.68 -25.92
CA ASN A 81 11.75 29.33 -24.51
C ASN A 81 12.12 27.86 -24.34
N LYS A 82 12.87 27.56 -23.28
CA LYS A 82 13.23 26.18 -22.92
C LYS A 82 12.01 25.25 -22.82
N SER A 83 10.86 25.77 -22.36
CA SER A 83 9.60 25.03 -22.22
C SER A 83 8.97 24.59 -23.55
N GLU A 84 9.39 25.20 -24.66
CA GLU A 84 8.88 24.87 -26.01
C GLU A 84 9.70 23.75 -26.66
N ILE A 85 10.87 23.42 -26.10
CA ILE A 85 11.68 22.29 -26.56
C ILE A 85 11.16 21.03 -25.87
N SER A 86 10.74 20.06 -26.68
CA SER A 86 10.18 18.81 -26.17
C SER A 86 11.16 17.66 -26.39
N ALA A 87 11.47 16.90 -25.33
CA ALA A 87 12.27 15.69 -25.41
C ALA A 87 11.38 14.48 -25.09
N PHE A 88 11.47 13.44 -25.91
CA PHE A 88 10.64 12.24 -25.82
C PHE A 88 11.50 10.97 -25.85
N ALA A 89 11.10 9.98 -25.07
CA ALA A 89 11.57 8.60 -25.19
C ALA A 89 10.39 7.72 -25.59
N ASP A 90 10.52 7.04 -26.73
CA ASP A 90 9.48 6.14 -27.25
C ASP A 90 9.70 4.74 -26.67
N LEU A 91 8.70 4.25 -25.92
CA LEU A 91 8.74 2.93 -25.29
C LEU A 91 8.14 1.82 -26.18
N ASN A 92 7.68 2.15 -27.38
CA ASN A 92 7.14 1.16 -28.31
C ASN A 92 8.22 0.17 -28.73
N GLY A 93 7.88 -1.12 -28.74
CA GLY A 93 8.80 -2.22 -29.04
C GLY A 93 9.69 -2.65 -27.88
N TYR A 94 9.63 -1.98 -26.71
CA TYR A 94 10.41 -2.31 -25.53
C TYR A 94 9.62 -3.16 -24.52
N PHE A 95 9.13 -4.32 -24.96
CA PHE A 95 8.33 -5.24 -24.15
C PHE A 95 9.18 -6.27 -23.40
N GLN A 96 10.09 -5.80 -22.56
CA GLN A 96 10.99 -6.66 -21.80
C GLN A 96 11.23 -6.13 -20.40
N THR A 97 11.40 -7.05 -19.45
CA THR A 97 11.74 -6.71 -18.06
C THR A 97 13.21 -6.33 -17.94
N GLY A 98 13.51 -5.29 -17.17
CA GLY A 98 14.86 -4.85 -16.83
C GLY A 98 15.12 -3.39 -17.19
N THR A 99 16.36 -2.94 -16.95
CA THR A 99 16.82 -1.61 -17.32
C THR A 99 17.35 -1.62 -18.75
N ILE A 100 16.80 -0.76 -19.59
CA ILE A 100 17.16 -0.59 -21.00
C ILE A 100 17.44 0.88 -21.31
N THR A 101 18.31 1.13 -22.28
CA THR A 101 18.58 2.50 -22.75
C THR A 101 17.72 2.81 -23.97
N VAL A 102 16.82 3.78 -23.85
CA VAL A 102 15.93 4.24 -24.93
C VAL A 102 16.48 5.54 -25.53
N PRO A 103 16.61 5.65 -26.86
CA PRO A 103 17.10 6.87 -27.49
C PRO A 103 16.15 8.05 -27.28
N ILE A 104 16.71 9.22 -26.98
CA ILE A 104 15.92 10.45 -26.79
C ILE A 104 15.70 11.12 -28.14
N SER A 105 14.44 11.37 -28.49
CA SER A 105 14.04 12.21 -29.63
C SER A 105 13.75 13.62 -29.13
N VAL A 106 14.20 14.64 -29.86
CA VAL A 106 13.99 16.04 -29.47
C VAL A 106 13.26 16.76 -30.60
N GLY A 107 12.14 17.38 -30.26
CA GLY A 107 11.38 18.28 -31.13
C GLY A 107 11.73 19.73 -30.82
N LEU A 108 11.99 20.52 -31.88
CA LEU A 108 12.15 21.96 -31.79
C LEU A 108 10.88 22.66 -32.27
N PRO A 109 10.51 23.82 -31.68
CA PRO A 109 9.31 24.56 -32.07
C PRO A 109 9.42 25.20 -33.46
N ILE A 110 10.65 25.37 -33.98
CA ILE A 110 10.95 26.01 -35.26
C ILE A 110 11.78 25.04 -36.10
N GLY A 111 11.29 24.69 -37.30
CA GLY A 111 11.90 23.66 -38.15
C GLY A 111 13.23 24.03 -38.82
N GLU A 112 13.58 25.32 -38.89
CA GLU A 112 14.84 25.81 -39.48
C GLU A 112 16.05 25.68 -38.53
N LEU A 113 15.80 25.31 -37.27
CA LEU A 113 16.84 25.10 -36.28
C LEU A 113 17.45 23.70 -36.40
N SER A 114 18.76 23.63 -36.17
CA SER A 114 19.49 22.36 -36.23
C SER A 114 19.94 21.93 -34.83
N ILE A 115 19.67 20.68 -34.47
CA ILE A 115 20.25 20.08 -33.27
C ILE A 115 21.67 19.63 -33.61
N ILE A 116 22.65 20.20 -32.91
CA ILE A 116 24.08 19.86 -33.10
C ILE A 116 24.51 18.76 -32.16
N GLU A 117 24.00 18.78 -30.93
CA GLU A 117 24.38 17.82 -29.90
C GLU A 117 23.24 17.62 -28.90
N LYS A 118 23.10 16.41 -28.38
CA LYS A 118 22.24 16.09 -27.24
C LYS A 118 22.99 15.20 -26.26
N LYS A 119 22.88 15.48 -24.97
CA LYS A 119 23.54 14.71 -23.91
C LYS A 119 22.63 14.55 -22.70
N PRO A 120 22.34 13.32 -22.24
CA PRO A 120 22.74 12.04 -22.86
C PRO A 120 22.00 11.76 -24.19
N TYR A 121 22.49 10.81 -24.98
CA TYR A 121 21.84 10.37 -26.24
C TYR A 121 20.60 9.48 -26.01
N GLY A 122 20.57 8.81 -24.87
CA GLY A 122 19.49 7.93 -24.45
C GLY A 122 19.28 8.02 -22.95
N VAL A 123 18.12 7.54 -22.51
CA VAL A 123 17.70 7.52 -21.12
C VAL A 123 17.56 6.07 -20.66
N ASN A 124 17.98 5.78 -19.42
CA ASN A 124 17.79 4.46 -18.84
C ASN A 124 16.37 4.36 -18.27
N VAL A 125 15.58 3.46 -18.84
CA VAL A 125 14.23 3.15 -18.36
C VAL A 125 14.21 1.75 -17.76
N THR A 126 13.56 1.62 -16.62
CA THR A 126 13.31 0.33 -15.97
C THR A 126 11.87 -0.06 -16.27
N ILE A 127 11.72 -1.17 -16.97
CA ILE A 127 10.43 -1.75 -17.31
C ILE A 127 10.28 -3.04 -16.52
N ASP A 128 9.10 -3.23 -15.94
CA ASP A 128 8.77 -4.45 -15.23
C ASP A 128 7.48 -5.06 -15.79
N LYS A 129 7.34 -6.37 -15.64
CA LYS A 129 6.14 -7.09 -16.06
C LYS A 129 5.06 -6.91 -15.00
N ILE A 130 3.84 -6.64 -15.43
CA ILE A 130 2.67 -6.65 -14.58
C ILE A 130 2.25 -8.10 -14.39
N ILE A 131 2.29 -8.57 -13.15
CA ILE A 131 1.81 -9.89 -12.77
C ILE A 131 0.63 -9.76 -11.80
N SER A 132 -0.08 -10.86 -11.62
CA SER A 132 -1.16 -10.98 -10.66
C SER A 132 -0.91 -12.18 -9.76
N GLN A 133 -1.04 -11.99 -8.45
CA GLN A 133 -0.81 -13.04 -7.47
C GLN A 133 -1.83 -12.94 -6.33
N SER A 134 -2.25 -14.09 -5.83
CA SER A 134 -3.19 -14.18 -4.71
C SER A 134 -2.46 -14.10 -3.37
N PHE A 135 -2.98 -13.28 -2.46
CA PHE A 135 -2.45 -13.13 -1.10
C PHE A 135 -3.54 -13.40 -0.06
N PRO A 136 -3.21 -14.08 1.05
CA PRO A 136 -4.13 -14.21 2.18
C PRO A 136 -4.30 -12.84 2.86
N VAL A 137 -5.52 -12.61 3.35
CA VAL A 137 -5.90 -11.42 4.12
C VAL A 137 -5.83 -11.75 5.59
N THR A 138 -5.08 -10.94 6.33
CA THR A 138 -5.02 -10.99 7.80
C THR A 138 -5.78 -9.81 8.38
N VAL A 139 -6.68 -10.09 9.32
CA VAL A 139 -7.37 -9.04 10.09
C VAL A 139 -6.52 -8.69 11.30
N GLU A 140 -6.11 -7.43 11.41
CA GLU A 140 -5.40 -6.91 12.59
C GLU A 140 -6.37 -6.07 13.44
N ILE A 141 -6.56 -6.48 14.69
CA ILE A 141 -7.42 -5.78 15.65
C ILE A 141 -6.56 -4.82 16.45
N THR A 142 -6.97 -3.56 16.52
CA THR A 142 -6.33 -2.50 17.30
C THR A 142 -7.30 -1.92 18.32
N GLY A 143 -6.77 -1.43 19.45
CA GLY A 143 -7.58 -0.87 20.52
C GLY A 143 -8.11 -1.92 21.49
N THR A 144 -8.93 -1.47 22.44
CA THR A 144 -9.54 -2.32 23.47
C THR A 144 -11.05 -2.08 23.53
N PRO A 145 -11.89 -3.13 23.48
CA PRO A 145 -13.33 -3.02 23.67
C PRO A 145 -13.72 -2.32 24.97
N GLU A 146 -14.99 -1.94 25.07
CA GLU A 146 -15.55 -1.40 26.31
C GLU A 146 -15.33 -2.40 27.48
N PRO A 147 -15.04 -1.93 28.71
CA PRO A 147 -14.91 -2.82 29.87
C PRO A 147 -16.11 -3.76 30.00
N GLY A 148 -15.82 -5.05 30.21
CA GLY A 148 -16.87 -6.09 30.25
C GLY A 148 -17.24 -6.66 28.88
N PHE A 149 -16.70 -6.18 27.77
CA PHE A 149 -16.84 -6.78 26.45
C PHE A 149 -15.53 -7.42 25.97
N GLU A 150 -15.65 -8.30 24.98
CA GLU A 150 -14.56 -9.04 24.35
C GLU A 150 -14.86 -9.22 22.85
N VAL A 151 -13.86 -9.09 21.98
CA VAL A 151 -14.02 -9.46 20.56
C VAL A 151 -13.92 -10.98 20.46
N TYR A 152 -15.00 -11.62 20.04
CA TYR A 152 -15.05 -13.08 19.91
C TYR A 152 -14.41 -13.55 18.60
N GLU A 153 -14.87 -13.02 17.47
CA GLU A 153 -14.35 -13.35 16.15
C GLU A 153 -14.33 -12.11 15.26
N SER A 154 -13.36 -12.01 14.36
CA SER A 154 -13.31 -10.99 13.32
C SER A 154 -13.08 -11.65 11.97
N ILE A 155 -14.06 -11.54 11.08
CA ILE A 155 -14.08 -12.22 9.80
C ILE A 155 -14.05 -11.17 8.69
N ALA A 156 -13.07 -11.28 7.80
CA ALA A 156 -13.05 -10.56 6.54
C ALA A 156 -14.01 -11.24 5.54
N SER A 157 -14.76 -10.44 4.79
CA SER A 157 -15.67 -10.94 3.74
C SER A 157 -14.95 -11.73 2.66
N GLN A 158 -13.65 -11.49 2.48
CA GLN A 158 -12.76 -12.28 1.62
C GLN A 158 -11.46 -12.61 2.34
N ARG A 159 -11.07 -13.89 2.30
CA ARG A 159 -9.83 -14.40 2.92
C ARG A 159 -8.63 -14.34 1.98
N ILE A 160 -8.87 -14.20 0.69
CA ILE A 160 -7.86 -14.16 -0.36
C ILE A 160 -8.21 -13.02 -1.29
N ILE A 161 -7.22 -12.21 -1.65
CA ILE A 161 -7.34 -11.16 -2.64
C ILE A 161 -6.34 -11.35 -3.76
N GLU A 162 -6.69 -10.85 -4.93
CA GLU A 162 -5.78 -10.80 -6.07
C GLU A 162 -5.08 -9.44 -6.09
N LEU A 163 -3.76 -9.47 -6.17
CA LEU A 163 -2.92 -8.27 -6.21
C LEU A 163 -2.18 -8.21 -7.53
N LYS A 164 -2.37 -7.12 -8.26
CA LYS A 164 -1.79 -6.86 -9.57
C LYS A 164 -0.78 -5.71 -9.48
N GLY A 165 0.39 -5.88 -10.08
CA GLY A 165 1.42 -4.85 -10.11
C GLY A 165 2.74 -5.31 -10.70
N PRO A 166 3.80 -4.48 -10.64
CA PRO A 166 5.15 -4.84 -11.06
C PRO A 166 5.62 -6.12 -10.36
N SER A 167 6.24 -7.03 -11.11
CA SER A 167 6.69 -8.33 -10.61
C SER A 167 7.63 -8.24 -9.41
N GLU A 168 8.54 -7.27 -9.41
CA GLU A 168 9.47 -7.05 -8.30
C GLU A 168 8.75 -6.58 -7.04
N LEU A 169 7.76 -5.68 -7.19
CA LEU A 169 6.95 -5.23 -6.06
C LEU A 169 6.07 -6.34 -5.51
N ILE A 170 5.39 -7.10 -6.37
CA ILE A 170 4.55 -8.23 -5.96
C ILE A 170 5.38 -9.29 -5.23
N ALA A 171 6.58 -9.61 -5.73
CA ALA A 171 7.48 -10.56 -5.09
C ALA A 171 7.99 -10.09 -3.72
N SER A 172 8.02 -8.77 -3.47
CA SER A 172 8.40 -8.23 -2.17
C SER A 172 7.30 -8.32 -1.10
N ILE A 173 6.05 -8.53 -1.50
CA ILE A 173 4.89 -8.53 -0.59
C ILE A 173 4.75 -9.90 0.07
N GLU A 174 4.58 -9.89 1.39
CA GLU A 174 4.38 -11.10 2.19
C GLU A 174 2.92 -11.27 2.61
N LYS A 175 2.30 -10.20 3.12
CA LYS A 175 0.93 -10.26 3.64
C LYS A 175 0.11 -9.03 3.25
N ALA A 176 -1.18 -9.26 3.04
CA ALA A 176 -2.19 -8.21 2.91
C ALA A 176 -2.95 -8.13 4.24
N VAL A 177 -3.03 -6.94 4.82
CA VAL A 177 -3.61 -6.71 6.15
C VAL A 177 -4.76 -5.73 6.03
N VAL A 178 -5.83 -6.02 6.76
CA VAL A 178 -6.93 -5.09 6.97
C VAL A 178 -7.08 -4.86 8.46
N SER A 179 -7.10 -3.60 8.90
CA SER A 179 -7.16 -3.26 10.32
C SER A 179 -8.56 -2.82 10.75
N ILE A 180 -8.93 -3.19 11.98
CA ILE A 180 -10.14 -2.73 12.66
C ILE A 180 -9.81 -2.17 14.03
N ASP A 181 -10.34 -0.98 14.33
CA ASP A 181 -10.28 -0.37 15.65
C ASP A 181 -11.54 -0.74 16.44
N VAL A 182 -11.34 -1.37 17.60
CA VAL A 182 -12.40 -1.82 18.50
C VAL A 182 -12.45 -1.00 19.80
N THR A 183 -11.77 0.15 19.83
CA THR A 183 -11.70 1.00 21.03
C THR A 183 -13.08 1.45 21.48
N GLY A 184 -13.46 1.06 22.71
CA GLY A 184 -14.70 1.48 23.34
C GLY A 184 -15.97 0.87 22.74
N VAL A 185 -15.84 -0.22 21.98
CA VAL A 185 -16.98 -0.88 21.34
C VAL A 185 -17.62 -1.91 22.28
N SER A 186 -18.95 -1.94 22.28
CA SER A 186 -19.79 -2.92 23.00
C SER A 186 -20.74 -3.74 22.11
N ASP A 187 -20.85 -3.40 20.82
CA ASP A 187 -21.72 -4.09 19.85
C ASP A 187 -20.94 -4.62 18.64
N ASP A 188 -21.57 -5.51 17.86
CA ASP A 188 -21.01 -6.02 16.60
C ASP A 188 -20.61 -4.84 15.67
N ILE A 189 -19.41 -4.91 15.09
CA ILE A 189 -18.91 -3.91 14.15
C ILE A 189 -18.93 -4.48 12.74
N MET A 190 -19.35 -3.66 11.79
CA MET A 190 -19.21 -3.92 10.36
C MET A 190 -18.62 -2.71 9.67
N VAL A 191 -17.40 -2.84 9.13
CA VAL A 191 -16.68 -1.74 8.48
C VAL A 191 -16.02 -2.19 7.19
N THR A 192 -16.03 -1.33 6.19
CA THR A 192 -15.27 -1.54 4.95
C THR A 192 -13.98 -0.73 5.00
N ARG A 193 -12.83 -1.38 4.80
CA ARG A 193 -11.50 -0.78 4.90
C ARG A 193 -10.61 -1.17 3.72
N PRO A 194 -9.70 -0.27 3.29
CA PRO A 194 -8.68 -0.61 2.30
C PRO A 194 -7.65 -1.57 2.89
N LEU A 195 -6.97 -2.31 2.02
CA LEU A 195 -5.87 -3.19 2.38
C LEU A 195 -4.55 -2.42 2.50
N VAL A 196 -3.72 -2.87 3.43
CA VAL A 196 -2.33 -2.44 3.59
C VAL A 196 -1.42 -3.63 3.33
N PHE A 197 -0.42 -3.45 2.45
CA PHE A 197 0.50 -4.51 2.07
C PHE A 197 1.82 -4.35 2.81
N TYR A 198 2.34 -5.46 3.33
CA TYR A 198 3.60 -5.49 4.06
C TYR A 198 4.60 -6.40 3.35
N ASN A 199 5.87 -5.99 3.31
CA ASN A 199 6.97 -6.84 2.87
C ASN A 199 7.55 -7.68 4.02
N THR A 200 8.52 -8.54 3.69
CA THR A 200 9.24 -9.39 4.64
C THR A 200 9.91 -8.64 5.80
N ASN A 201 10.21 -7.35 5.62
CA ASN A 201 10.79 -6.50 6.65
C ASN A 201 9.72 -5.76 7.48
N GLN A 202 8.44 -6.14 7.35
CA GLN A 202 7.28 -5.49 7.96
C GLN A 202 7.11 -4.00 7.59
N ASN A 203 7.70 -3.57 6.48
CA ASN A 203 7.50 -2.23 5.96
C ASN A 203 6.28 -2.19 5.04
N VAL A 204 5.54 -1.09 5.11
CA VAL A 204 4.39 -0.84 4.23
C VAL A 204 4.88 -0.66 2.80
N VAL A 205 4.30 -1.44 1.88
CA VAL A 205 4.53 -1.34 0.44
C VAL A 205 3.36 -0.60 -0.19
N SER A 206 3.62 0.53 -0.83
CA SER A 206 2.61 1.30 -1.56
C SER A 206 3.17 1.78 -2.89
N SER A 207 2.36 1.71 -3.95
CA SER A 207 2.72 2.16 -5.29
C SER A 207 1.47 2.47 -6.09
N ARG A 208 1.55 3.48 -6.97
CA ARG A 208 0.48 3.81 -7.94
C ARG A 208 0.22 2.71 -8.97
N HIS A 209 1.14 1.76 -9.09
CA HIS A 209 1.05 0.63 -10.01
C HIS A 209 0.53 -0.65 -9.34
N LEU A 210 0.21 -0.59 -8.05
CA LEU A 210 -0.33 -1.70 -7.29
C LEU A 210 -1.84 -1.57 -7.22
N THR A 211 -2.57 -2.62 -7.57
CA THR A 211 -4.03 -2.64 -7.54
C THR A 211 -4.49 -3.96 -6.97
N SER A 212 -5.33 -3.92 -5.94
CA SER A 212 -5.96 -5.11 -5.37
C SER A 212 -7.39 -5.27 -5.88
N VAL A 213 -7.80 -6.51 -6.03
CA VAL A 213 -9.17 -6.88 -6.35
C VAL A 213 -9.66 -7.82 -5.25
N PRO A 214 -10.61 -7.37 -4.40
CA PRO A 214 -11.20 -6.02 -4.31
C PRO A 214 -10.22 -4.98 -3.72
N GLU A 215 -10.53 -3.69 -3.94
CA GLU A 215 -9.76 -2.57 -3.36
C GLU A 215 -9.99 -2.41 -1.85
N THR A 216 -11.19 -2.76 -1.39
CA THR A 216 -11.60 -2.69 0.01
C THR A 216 -12.28 -3.98 0.42
N ILE A 217 -12.10 -4.33 1.70
CA ILE A 217 -12.72 -5.52 2.30
C ILE A 217 -13.62 -5.09 3.44
N GLU A 218 -14.77 -5.74 3.54
CA GLU A 218 -15.67 -5.64 4.69
C GLU A 218 -15.18 -6.57 5.79
N ILE A 219 -15.01 -6.04 6.99
CA ILE A 219 -14.69 -6.79 8.20
C ILE A 219 -15.94 -6.77 9.08
N ARG A 220 -16.33 -7.96 9.53
CA ARG A 220 -17.35 -8.14 10.55
C ARG A 220 -16.69 -8.65 11.82
N SER A 221 -16.80 -7.90 12.89
CA SER A 221 -16.30 -8.28 14.21
C SER A 221 -17.46 -8.51 15.17
N GLU A 222 -17.55 -9.71 15.71
CA GLU A 222 -18.53 -10.09 16.72
C GLU A 222 -17.99 -9.73 18.10
N VAL A 223 -18.75 -8.91 18.83
CA VAL A 223 -18.38 -8.44 20.17
C VAL A 223 -19.38 -9.01 21.16
N LEU A 224 -18.88 -9.73 22.16
CA LEU A 224 -19.70 -10.41 23.16
C LEU A 224 -19.41 -9.84 24.55
N GLN A 225 -20.44 -9.82 25.39
CA GLN A 225 -20.31 -9.39 26.78
C GLN A 225 -19.75 -10.53 27.63
N ARG A 226 -18.87 -10.20 28.58
CA ARG A 226 -18.34 -11.10 29.60
C ARG A 226 -19.30 -11.17 30.78
N LYS A 227 -19.58 -12.40 31.21
CA LYS A 227 -20.26 -12.67 32.47
C LYS A 227 -19.57 -13.82 33.19
N THR A 228 -19.33 -13.65 34.48
CA THR A 228 -18.77 -14.72 35.33
C THR A 228 -19.92 -15.38 36.08
N ASP A 229 -20.13 -16.67 35.81
CA ASP A 229 -21.18 -17.48 36.43
C ASP A 229 -20.60 -18.70 37.14
N LEU A 230 -21.39 -19.26 38.06
CA LEU A 230 -21.04 -20.49 38.78
C LEU A 230 -21.29 -21.72 37.93
N VAL A 231 -20.36 -22.67 37.96
CA VAL A 231 -20.48 -23.98 37.31
C VAL A 231 -21.05 -24.99 38.30
N LYS A 232 -22.11 -25.69 37.89
CA LYS A 232 -22.72 -26.78 38.65
C LYS A 232 -22.51 -28.11 37.93
N ALA A 233 -21.85 -29.04 38.62
CA ALA A 233 -21.68 -30.39 38.12
C ALA A 233 -23.01 -31.16 38.23
N LYS A 234 -23.52 -31.66 37.11
CA LYS A 234 -24.73 -32.47 37.06
C LYS A 234 -24.38 -33.94 37.24
N LEU A 235 -24.55 -34.45 38.44
CA LEU A 235 -24.31 -35.86 38.75
C LEU A 235 -25.53 -36.71 38.42
N THR A 236 -25.28 -37.91 37.88
CA THR A 236 -26.28 -38.96 37.63
C THR A 236 -25.85 -40.24 38.32
N ASP A 237 -26.82 -41.07 38.71
CA ASP A 237 -26.60 -42.30 39.50
C ASP A 237 -26.02 -42.04 40.90
N ASP A 238 -26.28 -40.85 41.46
CA ASP A 238 -25.86 -40.50 42.83
C ASP A 238 -26.86 -41.00 43.88
N ASN A 239 -26.39 -41.82 44.81
CA ASN A 239 -27.14 -42.24 46.00
C ASN A 239 -27.01 -41.23 47.18
N GLY A 240 -26.50 -40.01 46.91
CA GLY A 240 -26.31 -38.93 47.88
C GLY A 240 -24.99 -39.01 48.65
N GLY A 241 -24.06 -39.85 48.20
CA GLY A 241 -22.81 -40.17 48.89
C GLY A 241 -21.61 -39.35 48.41
N PHE A 242 -21.74 -38.56 47.34
CA PHE A 242 -20.63 -37.85 46.72
C PHE A 242 -20.86 -36.33 46.68
N VAL A 243 -19.76 -35.58 46.73
CA VAL A 243 -19.72 -34.13 46.50
C VAL A 243 -18.85 -33.88 45.28
N ALA A 244 -19.36 -33.08 44.35
CA ALA A 244 -18.63 -32.65 43.16
C ALA A 244 -18.15 -31.22 43.32
N ASN A 245 -16.84 -31.03 43.21
CA ASN A 245 -16.19 -29.72 43.24
C ASN A 245 -15.51 -29.46 41.89
N VAL A 246 -15.80 -28.31 41.28
CA VAL A 246 -15.16 -27.89 40.03
C VAL A 246 -13.80 -27.24 40.35
N ILE A 247 -12.73 -27.70 39.69
CA ILE A 247 -11.34 -27.26 39.91
C ILE A 247 -10.79 -26.71 38.58
N PRO A 248 -10.00 -25.61 38.58
CA PRO A 248 -9.44 -24.88 39.73
C PRO A 248 -10.39 -23.89 40.41
N SER A 249 -11.47 -23.51 39.75
CA SER A 249 -12.49 -22.61 40.27
C SER A 249 -13.87 -23.11 39.88
N ASN A 250 -14.86 -22.87 40.73
CA ASN A 250 -16.27 -23.09 40.41
C ASN A 250 -16.90 -21.93 39.63
N GLN A 251 -16.09 -20.95 39.23
CA GLN A 251 -16.52 -19.83 38.39
C GLN A 251 -15.91 -19.98 37.00
N ILE A 252 -16.73 -19.71 35.98
CA ILE A 252 -16.30 -19.60 34.60
C ILE A 252 -16.75 -18.27 34.02
N THR A 253 -15.89 -17.65 33.22
CA THR A 253 -16.27 -16.50 32.40
C THR A 253 -16.79 -16.99 31.06
N VAL A 254 -18.05 -16.65 30.78
CA VAL A 254 -18.72 -16.90 29.51
C VAL A 254 -18.88 -15.61 28.73
N LEU A 255 -18.97 -15.77 27.41
CA LEU A 255 -19.22 -14.72 26.44
C LEU A 255 -20.57 -14.98 25.77
N GLY A 256 -21.37 -13.92 25.61
CA GLY A 256 -22.65 -14.00 24.90
C GLY A 256 -23.25 -12.62 24.66
N LYS A 257 -24.36 -12.58 23.91
CA LYS A 257 -25.13 -11.34 23.74
C LYS A 257 -25.85 -10.99 25.07
N PRO A 258 -25.99 -9.70 25.43
CA PRO A 258 -26.57 -9.29 26.72
C PRO A 258 -27.91 -9.98 27.04
N ASN A 259 -28.83 -10.00 26.07
CA ASN A 259 -30.16 -10.60 26.20
C ASN A 259 -30.14 -12.11 26.51
N VAL A 260 -29.07 -12.82 26.11
CA VAL A 260 -28.91 -14.27 26.35
C VAL A 260 -28.25 -14.51 27.71
N LEU A 261 -27.26 -13.70 28.07
CA LEU A 261 -26.56 -13.80 29.36
C LEU A 261 -27.48 -13.47 30.54
N GLU A 262 -28.42 -12.55 30.38
CA GLU A 262 -29.42 -12.22 31.41
C GLU A 262 -30.29 -13.41 31.81
N GLN A 263 -30.46 -14.40 30.92
CA GLN A 263 -31.31 -15.57 31.16
C GLN A 263 -30.60 -16.67 31.95
N ILE A 264 -29.30 -16.51 32.22
CA ILE A 264 -28.46 -17.57 32.82
C ILE A 264 -27.95 -17.11 34.17
N ASN A 265 -28.04 -18.01 35.15
CA ASN A 265 -27.55 -17.77 36.51
C ASN A 265 -26.45 -18.75 36.92
N PHE A 266 -26.32 -19.86 36.20
CA PHE A 266 -25.33 -20.90 36.42
C PHE A 266 -25.13 -21.68 35.11
N VAL A 267 -23.95 -22.26 34.94
CA VAL A 267 -23.62 -23.15 33.82
C VAL A 267 -23.58 -24.57 34.34
N ASP A 268 -24.44 -25.44 33.79
CA ASP A 268 -24.41 -26.86 34.15
C ASP A 268 -23.34 -27.60 33.34
N THR A 269 -22.85 -28.74 33.86
CA THR A 269 -22.13 -29.72 33.05
C THR A 269 -23.11 -30.70 32.40
N ASN A 270 -22.68 -31.33 31.32
CA ASN A 270 -23.32 -32.57 30.86
C ASN A 270 -23.38 -33.59 32.01
N PRO A 271 -24.39 -34.49 32.02
CA PRO A 271 -24.53 -35.50 33.06
C PRO A 271 -23.26 -36.35 33.22
N ILE A 272 -22.74 -36.39 34.44
CA ILE A 272 -21.60 -37.23 34.83
C ILE A 272 -22.18 -38.45 35.54
N SER A 273 -22.05 -39.64 34.93
CA SER A 273 -22.47 -40.88 35.58
C SER A 273 -21.46 -41.29 36.64
N LEU A 274 -21.96 -41.56 37.85
CA LEU A 274 -21.17 -42.09 38.97
C LEU A 274 -21.13 -43.62 38.98
N SER A 275 -21.72 -44.29 37.98
CA SER A 275 -21.76 -45.74 37.88
C SER A 275 -20.35 -46.34 37.88
N GLY A 276 -19.98 -47.01 38.97
CA GLY A 276 -18.67 -47.67 39.13
C GLY A 276 -17.59 -46.83 39.83
N ILE A 277 -17.89 -45.60 40.27
CA ILE A 277 -16.96 -44.80 41.06
C ILE A 277 -17.00 -45.23 42.52
N THR A 278 -15.88 -45.76 43.02
CA THR A 278 -15.74 -46.26 44.40
C THR A 278 -14.78 -45.44 45.26
N SER A 279 -13.94 -44.59 44.66
CA SER A 279 -12.98 -43.71 45.34
C SER A 279 -13.00 -42.30 44.75
N ASP A 280 -12.40 -41.36 45.46
CA ASP A 280 -12.18 -39.99 44.97
C ASP A 280 -11.52 -40.01 43.60
N THR A 281 -12.07 -39.26 42.65
CA THR A 281 -11.58 -39.22 41.28
C THR A 281 -11.79 -37.85 40.65
N LYS A 282 -11.08 -37.58 39.56
CA LYS A 282 -11.22 -36.37 38.76
C LYS A 282 -11.75 -36.75 37.38
N VAL A 283 -12.85 -36.14 36.99
CA VAL A 283 -13.50 -36.37 35.71
C VAL A 283 -13.52 -35.07 34.92
N VAL A 284 -13.13 -35.14 33.66
CA VAL A 284 -13.30 -34.01 32.73
C VAL A 284 -14.74 -34.05 32.23
N ALA A 285 -15.50 -32.99 32.51
CA ALA A 285 -16.90 -32.85 32.13
C ALA A 285 -17.06 -31.73 31.11
N LYS A 286 -17.84 -32.00 30.06
CA LYS A 286 -18.25 -30.98 29.08
C LYS A 286 -19.28 -30.05 29.70
N LEU A 287 -19.17 -28.76 29.43
CA LEU A 287 -20.15 -27.76 29.84
C LEU A 287 -21.38 -27.82 28.94
N ASP A 288 -22.56 -27.72 29.53
CA ASP A 288 -23.84 -27.60 28.84
C ASP A 288 -24.11 -26.11 28.59
N LEU A 289 -23.45 -25.55 27.57
CA LEU A 289 -23.58 -24.15 27.19
C LEU A 289 -24.77 -23.95 26.24
N PRO A 290 -25.71 -23.05 26.56
CA PRO A 290 -26.80 -22.68 25.66
C PRO A 290 -26.30 -22.11 24.32
N LYS A 291 -27.14 -22.18 23.28
CA LYS A 291 -26.81 -21.62 21.97
C LYS A 291 -26.52 -20.11 22.07
N GLY A 292 -25.40 -19.68 21.50
CA GLY A 292 -24.96 -18.29 21.52
C GLY A 292 -24.09 -17.92 22.72
N ILE A 293 -23.63 -18.92 23.48
CA ILE A 293 -22.71 -18.73 24.60
C ILE A 293 -21.48 -19.58 24.41
N VAL A 294 -20.34 -18.96 24.66
CA VAL A 294 -19.03 -19.58 24.52
C VAL A 294 -18.19 -19.28 25.76
N GLY A 295 -17.39 -20.24 26.20
CA GLY A 295 -16.43 -19.98 27.28
C GLY A 295 -15.32 -19.04 26.79
N LEU A 296 -14.89 -18.11 27.63
CA LEU A 296 -13.74 -17.26 27.34
C LEU A 296 -12.52 -18.14 27.02
N GLY A 297 -11.82 -17.85 25.93
CA GLY A 297 -10.69 -18.68 25.45
C GLY A 297 -11.10 -20.03 24.85
N ASN A 298 -12.36 -20.18 24.43
CA ASN A 298 -12.94 -21.42 23.89
C ASN A 298 -12.94 -22.60 24.89
N ILE A 299 -13.05 -22.29 26.19
CA ILE A 299 -13.20 -23.32 27.23
C ILE A 299 -14.58 -23.96 27.10
N SER A 300 -14.62 -25.26 26.84
CA SER A 300 -15.85 -26.07 26.76
C SER A 300 -15.91 -27.21 27.78
N GLU A 301 -14.84 -27.40 28.57
CA GLU A 301 -14.68 -28.50 29.49
C GLU A 301 -14.10 -28.02 30.82
N VAL A 302 -14.52 -28.65 31.92
CA VAL A 302 -14.03 -28.38 33.26
C VAL A 302 -13.66 -29.69 33.96
N THR A 303 -12.70 -29.63 34.89
CA THR A 303 -12.39 -30.79 35.72
C THR A 303 -13.25 -30.77 36.98
N VAL A 304 -14.00 -31.84 37.18
CA VAL A 304 -14.83 -32.06 38.36
C VAL A 304 -14.15 -33.10 39.24
N GLU A 305 -13.76 -32.69 40.44
CA GLU A 305 -13.29 -33.58 41.49
C GLU A 305 -14.48 -34.12 42.26
N ILE A 306 -14.66 -35.43 42.23
CA ILE A 306 -15.72 -36.14 42.92
C ILE A 306 -15.09 -36.75 44.18
N LYS A 307 -15.62 -36.37 45.34
CA LYS A 307 -15.18 -36.86 46.65
C LYS A 307 -16.32 -37.51 47.40
N HIS A 308 -16.02 -38.50 48.22
CA HIS A 308 -17.02 -39.00 49.18
C HIS A 308 -17.43 -37.89 50.14
N LYS A 309 -18.73 -37.83 50.43
CA LYS A 309 -19.30 -36.92 51.42
C LYS A 309 -18.89 -37.42 52.80
N THR A 310 -17.79 -36.89 53.34
CA THR A 310 -17.44 -37.08 54.75
C THR A 310 -18.55 -36.43 55.58
N GLY A 311 -19.29 -37.25 56.33
CA GLY A 311 -20.19 -36.77 57.38
C GLY A 311 -19.38 -36.06 58.46
N ASP A 312 -19.98 -35.02 59.04
CA ASP A 312 -19.52 -34.36 60.27
C ASP A 312 -19.19 -35.38 61.38
#